data_AF-A0A918Q5Y3-F1
#
_entry.id   AF-A0A918Q5Y3-F1
#
_cell.length_a   1.000
_cell.length_b   1.000
_cell.length_c   1.000
_cell.angle_alpha   90.00
_cell.angle_beta   90.00
_cell.angle_gamma   90.00
#
_symmetry.space_group_name_H-M   'P 1'
#
loop_
_entity.id
_entity.type
_entity.pdbx_description
1 polymer ?
#
loop_
_entity_poly.entity_id
_entity_poly.type
_entity_poly.pdbx_seq_one_letter_code
_entity_poly.pdbx_strand_id
1 'polypeptide(L)'
;MARSDSRFTAPPAQHDFEAGHMSFPVQSEPSGDSVASPSDSYADALTVDTDVTDLLAADHLLRTLASELVLPEDEDVIGCTHLMRDDRPRVVLSFALPTREARDSAHERLTAMGYEVTDGVPDEVGRAVLYPGVASLTGTVTVAELLSRSAIDRVTVLGTQEPPAPDTELVTREHVRPQWQNGELVLAAMPAVGGRLVPFEVPDPTPCCADH
;
A
#
# COMPACT_ATOMS: atom_id res chain seq x y z
N MET A 1 -71.60 -45.08 -26.48
CA MET A 1 -71.42 -46.43 -25.91
C MET A 1 -70.26 -46.34 -24.94
N ALA A 2 -70.32 -46.57 -23.63
CA ALA A 2 -71.37 -46.91 -22.66
C ALA A 2 -70.85 -46.37 -21.29
N ARG A 3 -71.67 -45.58 -20.59
CA ARG A 3 -72.14 -45.77 -19.19
C ARG A 3 -71.11 -46.24 -18.17
N SER A 4 -70.93 -45.48 -17.09
CA SER A 4 -71.55 -45.85 -15.80
C SER A 4 -71.36 -44.79 -14.71
N ASP A 5 -72.50 -44.50 -14.07
CA ASP A 5 -72.73 -43.73 -12.86
C ASP A 5 -72.00 -44.30 -11.63
N SER A 6 -71.64 -43.46 -10.67
CA SER A 6 -72.39 -43.35 -9.40
C SER A 6 -71.65 -42.54 -8.34
N ARG A 7 -72.40 -41.65 -7.70
CA ARG A 7 -72.05 -40.92 -6.48
C ARG A 7 -72.29 -41.81 -5.26
N PHE A 8 -71.46 -41.71 -4.23
CA PHE A 8 -71.86 -42.04 -2.86
C PHE A 8 -71.06 -41.23 -1.81
N THR A 9 -71.79 -40.32 -1.15
CA THR A 9 -71.78 -39.83 0.24
C THR A 9 -70.57 -40.07 1.18
N ALA A 10 -70.14 -38.99 1.88
CA ALA A 10 -69.16 -38.89 2.98
C ALA A 10 -69.77 -39.20 4.39
N PRO A 11 -69.19 -38.91 5.59
CA PRO A 11 -67.80 -38.62 6.10
C PRO A 11 -67.50 -39.51 7.38
N PRO A 12 -66.78 -39.14 8.49
CA PRO A 12 -65.80 -38.09 8.87
C PRO A 12 -64.56 -38.58 9.70
N ALA A 13 -63.86 -37.61 10.34
CA ALA A 13 -62.88 -37.66 11.47
C ALA A 13 -61.38 -37.60 11.09
N GLN A 14 -60.72 -36.43 11.24
CA GLN A 14 -60.00 -35.93 12.43
C GLN A 14 -58.76 -36.75 12.79
N HIS A 15 -57.57 -36.15 12.69
CA HIS A 15 -56.48 -36.34 13.64
C HIS A 15 -55.51 -35.15 13.58
N ASP A 16 -55.30 -34.58 14.76
CA ASP A 16 -54.35 -33.53 15.12
C ASP A 16 -52.91 -33.89 14.74
N PHE A 17 -52.13 -32.88 14.35
CA PHE A 17 -50.67 -32.90 14.52
C PHE A 17 -50.19 -31.50 14.89
N GLU A 18 -49.89 -31.35 16.19
CA GLU A 18 -49.11 -30.26 16.76
C GLU A 18 -47.74 -30.18 16.06
N ALA A 19 -47.46 -29.05 15.41
CA ALA A 19 -46.09 -28.71 15.02
C ALA A 19 -45.43 -27.99 16.21
N GLY A 20 -44.60 -28.74 16.93
CA GLY A 20 -43.81 -28.26 18.05
C GLY A 20 -42.91 -27.09 17.68
N HIS A 21 -42.99 -26.05 18.51
CA HIS A 21 -42.07 -24.93 18.60
C HIS A 21 -40.69 -25.47 19.03
N MET A 22 -39.84 -25.84 18.06
CA MET A 22 -38.43 -26.10 18.32
C MET A 22 -37.65 -24.81 18.16
N SER A 23 -37.30 -24.22 19.30
CA SER A 23 -36.29 -23.18 19.43
C SER A 23 -34.98 -23.65 18.81
N PHE A 24 -34.56 -22.98 17.74
CA PHE A 24 -33.19 -23.09 17.25
C PHE A 24 -32.31 -22.14 18.08
N PRO A 25 -31.15 -22.59 18.59
CA PRO A 25 -30.21 -21.71 19.26
C PRO A 25 -29.66 -20.69 18.25
N VAL A 26 -29.65 -19.42 18.66
CA VAL A 26 -28.91 -18.34 17.99
C VAL A 26 -27.46 -18.80 17.89
N GLN A 27 -26.98 -19.05 16.67
CA GLN A 27 -25.56 -19.19 16.43
C GLN A 27 -24.99 -17.78 16.59
N SER A 28 -24.36 -17.53 17.73
CA SER A 28 -23.48 -16.38 17.90
C SER A 28 -22.42 -16.46 16.80
N GLU A 29 -22.52 -15.59 15.82
CA GLU A 29 -21.49 -15.40 14.81
C GLU A 29 -20.18 -15.08 15.54
N PRO A 30 -19.05 -15.73 15.20
CA PRO A 30 -17.78 -15.30 15.72
C PRO A 30 -17.58 -13.86 15.25
N SER A 31 -17.42 -12.97 16.23
CA SER A 31 -17.00 -11.59 16.02
C SER A 31 -15.84 -11.62 15.04
N GLY A 32 -16.08 -11.19 13.81
CA GLY A 32 -15.03 -11.05 12.83
C GLY A 32 -13.95 -10.19 13.45
N ASP A 33 -12.73 -10.73 13.51
CA ASP A 33 -11.56 -9.89 13.41
C ASP A 33 -11.83 -8.95 12.24
N SER A 34 -12.12 -7.69 12.57
CA SER A 34 -12.19 -6.63 11.61
C SER A 34 -10.77 -6.50 11.09
N VAL A 35 -10.47 -7.25 10.02
CA VAL A 35 -9.33 -6.97 9.17
C VAL A 35 -9.48 -5.49 8.84
N ALA A 36 -8.60 -4.68 9.41
CA ALA A 36 -8.57 -3.24 9.15
C ALA A 36 -8.68 -3.09 7.63
N SER A 37 -9.68 -2.33 7.18
CA SER A 37 -9.72 -1.98 5.77
C SER A 37 -8.38 -1.31 5.44
N PRO A 38 -7.73 -1.61 4.31
CA PRO A 38 -6.42 -1.03 3.94
C PRO A 38 -6.45 0.50 3.70
N SER A 39 -7.53 1.16 4.14
CA SER A 39 -7.75 2.60 4.18
C SER A 39 -7.52 3.22 5.58
N ASP A 40 -7.38 2.42 6.64
CA ASP A 40 -7.01 2.90 7.99
C ASP A 40 -5.47 2.97 8.21
N SER A 41 -4.69 2.37 7.31
CA SER A 41 -3.21 2.35 7.32
C SER A 41 -2.55 3.71 7.04
N TYR A 42 -3.33 4.79 7.03
CA TYR A 42 -2.87 6.14 6.67
C TYR A 42 -3.18 7.20 7.74
N ALA A 43 -3.88 6.84 8.82
CA ALA A 43 -4.13 7.77 9.92
C ALA A 43 -2.88 8.05 10.77
N ASP A 44 -1.86 7.19 10.64
CA ASP A 44 -0.67 7.21 11.48
C ASP A 44 0.60 7.70 10.76
N ALA A 45 0.43 8.55 9.73
CA ALA A 45 1.55 9.18 9.06
C ALA A 45 2.12 10.38 9.84
N LEU A 46 3.43 10.60 9.75
CA LEU A 46 4.12 11.78 10.23
C LEU A 46 4.89 12.45 9.09
N THR A 47 4.91 13.77 9.10
CA THR A 47 5.78 14.60 8.26
C THR A 47 6.89 15.20 9.10
N VAL A 48 8.09 15.23 8.55
CA VAL A 48 9.28 15.85 9.14
C VAL A 48 9.75 16.97 8.22
N ASP A 49 9.70 18.22 8.70
CA ASP A 49 10.26 19.35 7.95
C ASP A 49 11.79 19.32 8.03
N THR A 50 12.45 19.58 6.91
CA THR A 50 13.91 19.57 6.82
C THR A 50 14.38 20.77 5.99
N ASP A 51 15.61 21.21 6.24
CA ASP A 51 16.27 22.23 5.42
C ASP A 51 17.02 21.63 4.21
N VAL A 52 16.83 20.34 3.94
CA VAL A 52 17.51 19.65 2.83
C VAL A 52 16.86 20.06 1.51
N THR A 53 17.67 20.45 0.53
CA THR A 53 17.21 20.84 -0.81
C THR A 53 17.55 19.81 -1.90
N ASP A 54 18.35 18.81 -1.55
CA ASP A 54 18.83 17.77 -2.45
C ASP A 54 18.15 16.42 -2.16
N LEU A 55 17.69 15.74 -3.20
CA LEU A 55 16.97 14.46 -3.06
C LEU A 55 17.84 13.34 -2.52
N LEU A 56 19.11 13.26 -2.95
CA LEU A 56 20.00 12.20 -2.49
C LEU A 56 20.31 12.37 -0.99
N ALA A 57 20.56 13.60 -0.56
CA ALA A 57 20.73 13.94 0.84
C ALA A 57 19.46 13.63 1.66
N ALA A 58 18.27 13.88 1.11
CA ALA A 58 17.01 13.57 1.75
C ALA A 58 16.77 12.05 1.87
N ASP A 59 17.08 11.27 0.83
CA ASP A 59 16.99 9.80 0.84
C ASP A 59 17.91 9.20 1.91
N HIS A 60 19.15 9.71 2.00
CA HIS A 60 20.09 9.30 3.04
C HIS A 60 19.58 9.66 4.43
N LEU A 61 19.10 10.89 4.62
CA LEU A 61 18.54 11.34 5.89
C LEU A 61 17.36 10.47 6.32
N LEU A 62 16.45 10.15 5.40
CA LEU A 62 15.30 9.29 5.66
C LEU A 62 15.73 7.91 6.16
N ARG A 63 16.71 7.28 5.51
CA ARG A 63 17.25 5.98 5.95
C ARG A 63 17.96 6.07 7.31
N THR A 64 18.71 7.13 7.55
CA THR A 64 19.35 7.39 8.85
C THR A 64 18.30 7.54 9.95
N LEU A 65 17.25 8.33 9.72
CA LEU A 65 16.18 8.53 10.69
C LEU A 65 15.41 7.23 10.95
N ALA A 66 15.09 6.45 9.92
CA ALA A 66 14.45 5.15 10.08
C ALA A 66 15.27 4.22 10.99
N SER A 67 16.60 4.18 10.81
CA SER A 67 17.51 3.41 11.65
C SER A 67 17.57 3.94 13.10
N GLU A 68 17.62 5.26 13.30
CA GLU A 68 17.65 5.89 14.63
C GLU A 68 16.34 5.75 15.41
N LEU A 69 15.22 5.69 14.68
CA LEU A 69 13.89 5.40 15.22
C LEU A 69 13.71 3.91 15.54
N VAL A 70 14.66 3.06 15.12
CA VAL A 70 14.62 1.60 15.27
C VAL A 70 13.34 1.05 14.65
N LEU A 71 12.94 1.61 13.50
CA LEU A 71 11.78 1.13 12.77
C LEU A 71 12.11 -0.25 12.20
N PRO A 72 11.28 -1.26 12.48
CA PRO A 72 11.48 -2.59 11.91
C PRO A 72 11.30 -2.54 10.39
N GLU A 73 12.32 -3.00 9.65
CA GLU A 73 12.30 -3.04 8.18
C GLU A 73 11.28 -4.05 7.62
N ASP A 74 10.81 -4.97 8.47
CA ASP A 74 9.84 -6.02 8.15
C ASP A 74 8.39 -5.65 8.50
N GLU A 75 8.15 -4.51 9.17
CA GLU A 75 6.80 -3.98 9.33
C GLU A 75 6.42 -3.10 8.14
N ASP A 76 5.11 -2.88 7.94
CA ASP A 76 4.52 -2.09 6.85
C ASP A 76 4.79 -0.58 7.00
N VAL A 77 6.07 -0.21 7.15
CA VAL A 77 6.57 1.16 7.24
C VAL A 77 6.88 1.66 5.84
N ILE A 78 6.29 2.79 5.47
CA ILE A 78 6.58 3.46 4.21
C ILE A 78 7.21 4.82 4.51
N GLY A 79 8.43 5.03 4.04
CA GLY A 79 9.13 6.30 4.13
C GLY A 79 9.22 6.98 2.77
N CYS A 80 8.69 8.21 2.68
CA CYS A 80 8.68 9.00 1.44
C CYS A 80 9.46 10.32 1.55
N THR A 81 10.01 10.76 0.42
CA THR A 81 10.47 12.13 0.20
C THR A 81 9.44 12.91 -0.63
N HIS A 82 9.24 14.18 -0.30
CA HIS A 82 8.29 15.07 -0.94
C HIS A 82 8.97 16.39 -1.29
N LEU A 83 8.82 16.83 -2.54
CA LEU A 83 9.43 18.07 -3.04
C LEU A 83 8.49 19.25 -2.83
N MET A 84 8.81 20.12 -1.87
CA MET A 84 8.10 21.37 -1.66
C MET A 84 8.73 22.49 -2.51
N ARG A 85 7.91 23.12 -3.36
CA ARG A 85 8.32 24.21 -4.27
C ARG A 85 7.61 25.53 -3.94
N ASP A 86 7.32 25.75 -2.66
CA ASP A 86 6.77 26.99 -2.14
C ASP A 86 7.88 28.07 -2.00
N ASP A 87 7.63 29.10 -1.20
CA ASP A 87 8.57 30.20 -0.96
C ASP A 87 9.90 29.74 -0.34
N ARG A 88 9.98 28.52 0.23
CA ARG A 88 11.19 27.87 0.73
C ARG A 88 11.34 26.48 0.11
N PRO A 89 11.96 26.36 -1.07
CA PRO A 89 12.18 25.08 -1.74
C PRO A 89 12.97 24.12 -0.86
N ARG A 90 12.41 22.95 -0.57
CA ARG A 90 13.00 21.93 0.32
C ARG A 90 12.39 20.56 0.07
N VAL A 91 13.03 19.54 0.62
CA VAL A 91 12.53 18.17 0.64
C VAL A 91 12.03 17.87 2.04
N VAL A 92 10.74 17.56 2.19
CA VAL A 92 10.19 17.09 3.46
C VAL A 92 10.08 15.57 3.42
N LEU A 93 10.17 14.94 4.59
CA LEU A 93 10.11 13.49 4.72
C LEU A 93 8.76 13.11 5.32
N SER A 94 8.23 11.94 4.94
CA SER A 94 7.10 11.35 5.65
C SER A 94 7.36 9.89 6.01
N PHE A 95 6.73 9.45 7.09
CA PHE A 95 6.72 8.07 7.55
C PHE A 95 5.27 7.65 7.78
N ALA A 96 4.78 6.71 6.98
CA ALA A 96 3.59 5.91 7.31
C ALA A 96 4.01 4.80 8.26
N LEU A 97 3.36 4.73 9.41
CA LEU A 97 3.66 3.75 10.44
C LEU A 97 2.44 2.83 10.63
N PRO A 98 2.66 1.54 10.91
CA PRO A 98 1.59 0.54 10.95
C PRO A 98 0.68 0.68 12.17
N THR A 99 1.12 1.41 13.20
CA THR A 99 0.39 1.57 14.45
C THR A 99 0.51 2.97 15.03
N ARG A 100 -0.52 3.34 15.78
CA ARG A 100 -0.57 4.59 16.53
C ARG A 100 0.55 4.70 17.56
N GLU A 101 0.91 3.60 18.22
CA GLU A 101 2.00 3.57 19.19
C GLU A 101 3.38 3.79 18.55
N ALA A 102 3.63 3.18 17.38
CA ALA A 102 4.84 3.42 16.61
C ALA A 102 4.93 4.88 16.18
N ARG A 103 3.81 5.47 15.74
CA ARG A 103 3.71 6.90 15.42
C ARG A 103 4.00 7.79 16.62
N ASP A 104 3.37 7.58 17.78
CA ASP A 104 3.64 8.39 18.98
C ASP A 104 5.12 8.34 19.37
N SER A 105 5.70 7.15 19.35
CA SER A 105 7.11 6.93 19.68
C SER A 105 8.05 7.63 18.70
N ALA A 106 7.74 7.54 17.39
CA ALA A 106 8.53 8.20 16.36
C ALA A 106 8.43 9.73 16.48
N HIS A 107 7.24 10.27 16.72
CA HIS A 107 7.01 11.70 16.92
C HIS A 107 7.81 12.25 18.10
N GLU A 108 7.76 11.59 19.26
CA GLU A 108 8.54 11.97 20.45
C GLU A 108 10.04 11.99 20.15
N ARG A 109 10.54 10.95 19.49
CA ARG A 109 11.97 10.80 19.21
C ARG A 109 12.48 11.79 18.16
N LEU A 110 11.73 12.03 17.10
CA LEU A 110 12.04 13.04 16.07
C LEU A 110 12.07 14.46 16.68
N THR A 111 11.09 14.78 17.53
CA THR A 111 11.05 16.05 18.26
C THR A 111 12.25 16.19 19.20
N ALA A 112 12.62 15.12 19.92
CA ALA A 112 13.79 15.10 20.79
C ALA A 112 15.12 15.28 20.02
N MET A 113 15.17 14.86 18.74
CA MET A 113 16.29 15.11 17.84
C MET A 113 16.29 16.54 17.25
N GLY A 114 15.25 17.34 17.51
CA GLY A 114 15.15 18.75 17.11
C GLY A 114 14.46 18.98 15.77
N TYR A 115 13.78 17.98 15.21
CA TYR A 115 12.99 18.16 13.99
C TYR A 115 11.61 18.76 14.30
N GLU A 116 11.10 19.54 13.35
CA GLU A 116 9.69 19.93 13.33
C GLU A 116 8.87 18.78 12.71
N VAL A 117 7.87 18.30 13.46
CA VAL A 117 7.06 17.14 13.07
C VAL A 117 5.59 17.53 13.07
N THR A 118 4.85 17.12 12.04
CA THR A 118 3.41 17.33 11.93
C THR A 118 2.71 16.02 11.59
N ASP A 119 1.49 15.82 12.09
CA ASP A 119 0.68 14.65 11.73
C ASP A 119 0.24 14.70 10.27
N GLY A 120 0.18 13.52 9.63
CA GLY A 120 -0.25 13.33 8.25
C GLY A 120 0.89 13.39 7.23
N VAL A 121 0.52 13.28 5.95
CA VAL A 121 1.42 13.43 4.80
C VAL A 121 1.40 14.88 4.29
N PRO A 122 2.53 15.38 3.76
CA PRO A 122 2.64 16.78 3.34
C PRO A 122 2.00 17.06 1.97
N ASP A 123 1.89 16.03 1.13
CA ASP A 123 1.21 16.05 -0.16
C ASP A 123 0.59 14.68 -0.47
N GLU A 124 -0.18 14.61 -1.56
CA GLU A 124 -0.83 13.37 -2.02
C GLU A 124 0.13 12.44 -2.80
N VAL A 125 1.36 12.87 -3.10
CA VAL A 125 2.30 12.18 -3.99
C VAL A 125 3.74 12.24 -3.45
N GLY A 126 4.15 11.18 -2.77
CA GLY A 126 5.53 10.99 -2.30
C GLY A 126 6.38 10.10 -3.20
N ARG A 127 7.70 10.12 -3.01
CA ARG A 127 8.62 9.11 -3.55
C ARG A 127 9.09 8.19 -2.44
N ALA A 128 8.75 6.91 -2.53
CA ALA A 128 9.10 5.95 -1.51
C ALA A 128 10.57 5.55 -1.62
N VAL A 129 11.25 5.60 -0.49
CA VAL A 129 12.66 5.24 -0.31
C VAL A 129 12.79 4.04 0.62
N LEU A 130 11.90 3.97 1.61
CA LEU A 130 11.75 2.86 2.56
C LEU A 130 10.37 2.24 2.36
N TYR A 131 10.33 0.93 2.17
CA TYR A 131 9.11 0.14 2.09
C TYR A 131 9.46 -1.35 2.18
N PRO A 132 8.54 -2.22 2.63
CA PRO A 132 8.78 -3.65 2.75
C PRO A 132 9.32 -4.26 1.45
N GLY A 133 10.39 -5.03 1.57
CA GLY A 133 10.98 -5.79 0.47
C GLY A 133 11.93 -5.01 -0.46
N VAL A 134 12.13 -3.70 -0.28
CA VAL A 134 13.03 -2.89 -1.12
C VAL A 134 14.46 -3.45 -1.19
N ALA A 135 14.99 -3.96 -0.08
CA ALA A 135 16.34 -4.54 -0.02
C ALA A 135 16.51 -5.82 -0.86
N SER A 136 15.40 -6.48 -1.21
CA SER A 136 15.42 -7.68 -2.06
C SER A 136 15.40 -7.38 -3.56
N LEU A 137 15.10 -6.14 -3.96
CA LEU A 137 14.93 -5.71 -5.35
C LEU A 137 16.27 -5.36 -6.01
N THR A 138 17.15 -6.36 -6.11
CA THR A 138 18.50 -6.24 -6.66
C THR A 138 18.61 -6.97 -8.01
N GLY A 139 19.48 -6.49 -8.90
CA GLY A 139 19.74 -7.07 -10.21
C GLY A 139 18.57 -6.99 -11.20
N THR A 140 18.18 -8.15 -11.74
CA THR A 140 17.06 -8.31 -12.66
C THR A 140 16.02 -9.21 -12.01
N VAL A 141 14.78 -8.74 -11.94
CA VAL A 141 13.63 -9.47 -11.40
C VAL A 141 12.50 -9.45 -12.41
N THR A 142 11.58 -10.41 -12.34
CA THR A 142 10.33 -10.30 -13.11
C THR A 142 9.34 -9.35 -12.44
N VAL A 143 8.37 -8.81 -13.20
CA VAL A 143 7.27 -8.02 -12.63
C VAL A 143 6.53 -8.80 -11.54
N ALA A 144 6.30 -10.11 -11.74
CA ALA A 144 5.68 -10.98 -10.74
C ALA A 144 6.48 -11.08 -9.45
N GLU A 145 7.80 -11.25 -9.54
CA GLU A 145 8.69 -11.30 -8.37
C GLU A 145 8.72 -9.96 -7.64
N LEU A 146 8.75 -8.85 -8.37
CA LEU A 146 8.73 -7.51 -7.78
C LEU A 146 7.48 -7.29 -6.94
N LEU A 147 6.29 -7.58 -7.49
CA LEU A 147 5.01 -7.39 -6.80
C LEU A 147 4.79 -8.38 -5.65
N SER A 148 5.39 -9.57 -5.71
CA SER A 148 5.22 -10.59 -4.65
C SER A 148 6.21 -10.46 -3.51
N ARG A 149 7.36 -9.81 -3.73
CA ARG A 149 8.44 -9.67 -2.74
C ARG A 149 8.55 -8.28 -2.14
N SER A 150 7.74 -7.32 -2.58
CA SER A 150 7.76 -5.95 -2.07
C SER A 150 6.36 -5.40 -1.90
N ALA A 151 6.24 -4.32 -1.14
CA ALA A 151 4.99 -3.58 -0.97
C ALA A 151 4.55 -2.79 -2.22
N ILE A 152 5.18 -2.98 -3.38
CA ILE A 152 4.76 -2.33 -4.62
C ILE A 152 3.45 -2.95 -5.09
N ASP A 153 2.40 -2.14 -5.18
CA ASP A 153 1.07 -2.59 -5.59
C ASP A 153 0.97 -2.81 -7.10
N ARG A 154 1.63 -1.95 -7.89
CA ARG A 154 1.57 -2.02 -9.35
C ARG A 154 2.76 -1.41 -10.07
N VAL A 155 2.97 -1.91 -11.28
CA VAL A 155 3.94 -1.36 -12.24
C VAL A 155 3.17 -0.71 -13.40
N THR A 156 3.55 0.51 -13.74
CA THR A 156 3.09 1.21 -14.95
C THR A 156 4.24 1.39 -15.91
N VAL A 157 3.98 1.33 -17.21
CA VAL A 157 5.02 1.50 -18.23
C VAL A 157 4.72 2.79 -19.01
N LEU A 158 5.70 3.68 -19.10
CA LEU A 158 5.52 4.94 -19.81
C LEU A 158 5.22 4.71 -21.28
N GLY A 159 4.16 5.38 -21.75
CA GLY A 159 3.69 5.27 -23.13
C GLY A 159 2.75 4.07 -23.38
N THR A 160 2.43 3.27 -22.37
CA THR A 160 1.43 2.20 -22.47
C THR A 160 0.36 2.35 -21.39
N GLN A 161 -0.88 1.96 -21.72
CA GLN A 161 -1.98 1.95 -20.75
C GLN A 161 -2.13 0.58 -20.08
N GLU A 162 -1.72 -0.48 -20.76
CA GLU A 162 -1.80 -1.85 -20.24
C GLU A 162 -0.66 -2.11 -19.23
N PRO A 163 -0.93 -2.82 -18.13
CA PRO A 163 0.10 -3.33 -17.25
C PRO A 163 1.08 -4.25 -18.00
N PRO A 164 2.36 -4.30 -17.58
CA PRO A 164 3.32 -5.21 -18.19
C PRO A 164 2.99 -6.67 -17.87
N ALA A 165 3.42 -7.59 -18.75
CA ALA A 165 3.23 -9.02 -18.52
C ALA A 165 4.01 -9.46 -17.26
N PRO A 166 3.49 -10.38 -16.44
CA PRO A 166 4.12 -10.76 -15.17
C PRO A 166 5.55 -11.32 -15.32
N ASP A 167 5.85 -11.96 -16.44
CA ASP A 167 7.15 -12.54 -16.79
C ASP A 167 8.14 -11.53 -17.41
N THR A 168 7.71 -10.28 -17.62
CA THR A 168 8.58 -9.22 -18.15
C THR A 168 9.73 -8.95 -17.17
N GLU A 169 10.97 -9.01 -17.65
CA GLU A 169 12.16 -8.69 -16.85
C GLU A 169 12.28 -7.19 -16.60
N LEU A 170 12.48 -6.80 -15.34
CA LEU A 170 12.80 -5.45 -14.89
C LEU A 170 14.23 -5.43 -14.31
N VAL A 171 15.09 -4.60 -14.89
CA VAL A 171 16.45 -4.35 -14.39
C VAL A 171 16.37 -3.24 -13.35
N THR A 172 16.51 -3.58 -12.07
CA THR A 172 16.26 -2.67 -10.94
C THR A 172 17.32 -1.59 -10.82
N ARG A 173 18.53 -1.84 -11.32
CA ARG A 173 19.72 -0.97 -11.16
C ARG A 173 20.03 -0.62 -9.70
N GLU A 174 19.61 -1.47 -8.77
CA GLU A 174 19.71 -1.20 -7.32
C GLU A 174 18.99 0.09 -6.90
N HIS A 175 18.06 0.60 -7.73
CA HIS A 175 17.39 1.87 -7.52
C HIS A 175 15.93 1.80 -7.95
N VAL A 176 15.07 1.45 -7.00
CA VAL A 176 13.62 1.34 -7.18
C VAL A 176 12.96 2.37 -6.26
N ARG A 177 12.41 3.44 -6.84
CA ARG A 177 11.72 4.52 -6.13
C ARG A 177 10.28 4.64 -6.66
N PRO A 178 9.34 3.82 -6.19
CA PRO A 178 7.95 3.93 -6.58
C PRO A 178 7.35 5.23 -6.03
N GLN A 179 6.28 5.69 -6.67
CA GLN A 179 5.50 6.82 -6.17
C GLN A 179 4.49 6.27 -5.17
N TRP A 180 4.41 6.88 -4.01
CA TRP A 180 3.25 6.68 -3.15
C TRP A 180 2.17 7.65 -3.59
N GLN A 181 1.03 7.13 -4.02
CA GLN A 181 -0.12 7.89 -4.48
C GLN A 181 -1.42 7.17 -4.09
N ASN A 182 -2.35 7.87 -3.43
CA ASN A 182 -3.64 7.32 -3.02
C ASN A 182 -3.56 6.01 -2.21
N GLY A 183 -2.54 5.86 -1.37
CA GLY A 183 -2.33 4.64 -0.58
C GLY A 183 -1.56 3.54 -1.30
N GLU A 184 -1.29 3.67 -2.59
CA GLU A 184 -0.59 2.63 -3.36
C GLU A 184 0.84 3.06 -3.71
N LEU A 185 1.76 2.10 -3.68
CA LEU A 185 3.10 2.20 -4.23
C LEU A 185 3.08 1.79 -5.71
N VAL A 186 3.21 2.80 -6.57
CA VAL A 186 3.17 2.65 -8.02
C VAL A 186 4.57 2.85 -8.59
N LEU A 187 5.15 1.78 -9.13
CA LEU A 187 6.43 1.87 -9.83
C LEU A 187 6.22 2.26 -11.29
N ALA A 188 6.71 3.44 -11.67
CA ALA A 188 6.81 3.81 -13.08
C ALA A 188 8.07 3.22 -13.70
N ALA A 189 7.93 2.55 -14.84
CA ALA A 189 9.00 1.93 -15.60
C ALA A 189 9.02 2.41 -17.05
N MET A 190 10.17 2.27 -17.71
CA MET A 190 10.36 2.56 -19.12
C MET A 190 10.77 1.29 -19.88
N PRO A 191 10.39 1.16 -21.17
CA PRO A 191 10.94 0.12 -22.03
C PRO A 191 12.45 0.26 -22.20
N ALA A 192 13.14 -0.88 -22.21
CA ALA A 192 14.58 -1.00 -22.43
C ALA A 192 14.87 -2.07 -23.51
N VAL A 193 16.13 -2.08 -23.96
CA VAL A 193 16.58 -3.03 -24.99
C VAL A 193 16.34 -4.47 -24.54
N GLY A 194 15.89 -5.32 -25.47
CA GLY A 194 15.65 -6.74 -25.23
C GLY A 194 14.28 -7.06 -24.64
N GLY A 195 13.30 -6.16 -24.77
CA GLY A 195 11.96 -6.37 -24.21
C GLY A 195 11.91 -6.26 -22.69
N ARG A 196 12.91 -5.59 -22.10
CA ARG A 196 13.04 -5.40 -20.66
C ARG A 196 12.40 -4.09 -20.22
N LEU A 197 12.17 -3.99 -18.93
CA LEU A 197 11.80 -2.76 -18.26
C LEU A 197 12.93 -2.27 -17.36
N VAL A 198 12.88 -0.99 -17.08
CA VAL A 198 13.77 -0.33 -16.13
C VAL A 198 12.98 0.71 -15.34
N PRO A 199 13.29 0.96 -14.05
CA PRO A 199 12.69 2.06 -13.31
C PRO A 199 12.85 3.40 -14.06
N PHE A 200 11.83 4.25 -13.96
CA PHE A 200 11.82 5.59 -14.54
C PHE A 200 12.88 6.49 -13.90
N GLU A 201 12.94 6.49 -12.57
CA GLU A 201 13.94 7.22 -11.79
C GLU A 201 15.34 6.63 -12.05
N VAL A 202 16.32 7.51 -12.21
CA VAL A 202 17.72 7.14 -12.36
C VAL A 202 18.47 7.59 -11.10
N PRO A 203 19.38 6.75 -10.55
CA PRO A 203 20.04 7.03 -9.27
C PRO A 203 20.94 8.28 -9.27
N ASP A 204 21.46 8.65 -10.44
CA ASP A 204 22.29 9.83 -10.64
C ASP A 204 21.84 10.48 -11.96
N PRO A 205 20.75 11.27 -11.94
CA PRO A 205 20.36 12.00 -13.13
C PRO A 205 21.50 12.95 -13.46
N THR A 206 22.12 12.77 -14.63
CA THR A 206 23.06 13.77 -15.15
C THR A 206 22.35 15.12 -15.06
N PRO A 207 22.91 16.13 -14.36
CA PRO A 207 22.24 17.42 -14.20
C PRO A 207 22.10 18.07 -15.57
N CYS A 208 20.99 17.81 -16.23
CA CYS A 208 20.56 18.56 -17.39
C CYS A 208 19.48 19.51 -16.89
N CYS A 209 19.82 20.80 -16.91
CA CYS A 209 18.98 21.94 -16.50
C CYS A 209 19.07 22.32 -15.01
N ALA A 210 20.26 22.76 -14.56
CA ALA A 210 20.40 23.62 -13.39
C ALA A 210 20.70 25.10 -13.73
N ASP A 211 20.66 25.49 -15.02
CA ASP A 211 20.89 26.87 -15.47
C ASP A 211 19.80 27.30 -16.47
N HIS A 212 18.62 27.75 -15.99
CA HIS A 212 17.67 28.55 -16.78
C HIS A 212 16.89 29.54 -15.92
#